data_AF-A0A7K0DVQ4-F1
#
_entry.id   AF-A0A7K0DVQ4-F1
#
_cell.length_a   1.000
_cell.length_b   1.000
_cell.length_c   1.000
_cell.angle_alpha   90.00
_cell.angle_beta   90.00
_cell.angle_gamma   90.00
#
_symmetry.space_group_name_H-M   'P 1'
#
loop_
_entity.id
_entity.type
_entity.pdbx_description
1 polymer ?
#
loop_
_entity_poly.entity_id
_entity_poly.type
_entity_poly.pdbx_seq_one_letter_code
_entity_poly.pdbx_strand_id
1 'polypeptide(L)'
;MPERPPHHRQLENSLRADFAFCFRLQRAATNARSEDEYVRLAGSVDARAQRWQQAPSQWRNRWNHLADTTSAYLHTPPAPEPTHSDADDDPFFRRNRNQARMLTGRHQATGTRPQNATTGYRVTWCDTGSSEPNTIWRTSFQTARERIVTGTRDAAGLVDARITMSHPRTGADHLLFEAHAVTGAQLHHELSAIDDTFRAPGAPPGPSWLNDATYHALVGDYEYTVAAIHEPALSDQLVENIIRRDDLRVQILLYAQAADIHNAAPTLDKIDGNPPRPSFWENQPWLDDLTAIAERHLMTVRSQGIQRHLDLGAGTEIRVGMSPVGTEPWYIDRWDYTADALDRAAQITHLGRFQTYGDLIAAIDGPDGVAAHARVHQPLGNIDLPPELRTALAEFDYETNHLVRVVQAAHSLRATIRDQSPYLLSSDRTAIARTATQRQPPPRPDPPGTTGPGLSHSAGSAPLQRRQQARRQPPPCSRARRM
;
A
#
# COMPACT_ATOMS: atom_id res chain seq x y z
N MET A 1 -4.58 -12.44 -25.64
CA MET A 1 -5.37 -12.65 -24.41
C MET A 1 -6.10 -11.36 -24.10
N PRO A 2 -7.42 -11.37 -23.87
CA PRO A 2 -8.12 -10.15 -23.47
C PRO A 2 -7.68 -9.75 -22.05
N GLU A 3 -7.30 -8.49 -21.87
CA GLU A 3 -6.98 -7.92 -20.56
C GLU A 3 -8.17 -8.08 -19.61
N ARG A 4 -7.95 -8.69 -18.43
CA ARG A 4 -8.98 -8.79 -17.40
C ARG A 4 -9.31 -7.38 -16.88
N PRO A 5 -10.60 -7.03 -16.68
CA PRO A 5 -10.97 -5.73 -16.14
C PRO A 5 -10.29 -5.49 -14.77
N PRO A 6 -9.82 -4.26 -14.49
CA PRO A 6 -9.04 -3.93 -13.28
C PRO A 6 -9.74 -4.33 -11.97
N HIS A 7 -11.07 -4.24 -11.93
CA HIS A 7 -11.89 -4.65 -10.78
C HIS A 7 -11.73 -6.14 -10.42
N HIS A 8 -11.45 -7.02 -11.39
CA HIS A 8 -11.30 -8.45 -11.14
C HIS A 8 -9.97 -8.78 -10.43
N ARG A 9 -8.90 -8.01 -10.64
CA ARG A 9 -7.61 -8.25 -9.95
C ARG A 9 -7.66 -7.82 -8.49
N GLN A 10 -8.28 -6.68 -8.21
CA GLN A 10 -8.45 -6.19 -6.83
C GLN A 10 -9.30 -7.16 -5.99
N LEU A 11 -10.40 -7.66 -6.56
CA LEU A 11 -11.23 -8.70 -5.94
C LEU A 11 -10.46 -10.01 -5.71
N GLU A 12 -9.64 -10.44 -6.68
CA GLU A 12 -8.78 -11.61 -6.52
C GLU A 12 -7.76 -11.44 -5.38
N ASN A 13 -7.08 -10.29 -5.30
CA ASN A 13 -6.09 -10.06 -4.24
C ASN A 13 -6.74 -10.01 -2.85
N SER A 14 -7.90 -9.36 -2.73
CA SER A 14 -8.70 -9.36 -1.50
C SER A 14 -9.11 -10.77 -1.08
N LEU A 15 -9.54 -11.60 -2.05
CA LEU A 15 -9.88 -13.01 -1.84
C LEU A 15 -8.68 -13.80 -1.28
N ARG A 16 -7.50 -13.64 -1.88
CA ARG A 16 -6.30 -14.36 -1.44
C ARG A 16 -5.85 -13.95 -0.04
N ALA A 17 -5.87 -12.65 0.25
CA ALA A 17 -5.50 -12.12 1.56
C ALA A 17 -6.49 -12.59 2.64
N ASP A 18 -7.79 -12.53 2.37
CA ASP A 18 -8.83 -13.01 3.29
C ASP A 18 -8.71 -14.52 3.52
N PHE A 19 -8.42 -15.31 2.48
CA PHE A 19 -8.25 -16.76 2.63
C PHE A 19 -7.04 -17.09 3.51
N ALA A 20 -5.90 -16.46 3.25
CA ALA A 20 -4.70 -16.64 4.08
C ALA A 20 -4.98 -16.25 5.54
N PHE A 21 -5.70 -15.14 5.76
CA PHE A 21 -6.09 -14.73 7.10
C PHE A 21 -7.05 -15.72 7.78
N CYS A 22 -8.09 -16.20 7.09
CA CYS A 22 -9.02 -17.21 7.63
C CYS A 22 -8.28 -18.51 7.96
N PHE A 23 -7.39 -18.96 7.09
CA PHE A 23 -6.56 -20.14 7.31
C PHE A 23 -5.67 -19.98 8.55
N ARG A 24 -5.08 -18.79 8.76
CA ARG A 24 -4.30 -18.47 9.98
C ARG A 24 -5.15 -18.54 11.24
N LEU A 25 -6.32 -17.92 11.22
CA LEU A 25 -7.25 -17.96 12.34
C LEU A 25 -7.75 -19.37 12.65
N GLN A 26 -8.02 -20.21 11.64
CA GLN A 26 -8.41 -21.61 11.83
C GLN A 26 -7.29 -22.41 12.51
N ARG A 27 -6.03 -22.23 12.11
CA ARG A 27 -4.89 -22.87 12.78
C ARG A 27 -4.62 -22.31 14.17
N ALA A 28 -4.83 -21.01 14.39
CA ALA A 28 -4.75 -20.40 15.72
C ALA A 28 -5.85 -20.94 16.65
N ALA A 29 -7.09 -21.07 16.17
CA ALA A 29 -8.21 -21.66 16.91
C ALA A 29 -7.91 -23.12 17.30
N THR A 30 -7.27 -23.90 16.41
CA THR A 30 -6.83 -25.28 16.72
C THR A 30 -5.85 -25.34 17.88
N ASN A 31 -5.13 -24.25 18.17
CA ASN A 31 -4.15 -24.14 19.26
C ASN A 31 -4.60 -23.16 20.38
N ALA A 32 -5.89 -22.81 20.43
CA ALA A 32 -6.41 -21.86 21.42
C ALA A 32 -6.21 -22.38 22.85
N ARG A 33 -5.86 -21.47 23.77
CA ARG A 33 -5.54 -21.81 25.16
C ARG A 33 -6.77 -21.79 26.08
N SER A 34 -7.89 -21.24 25.61
CA SER A 34 -9.17 -21.22 26.31
C SER A 34 -10.36 -21.38 25.36
N GLU A 35 -11.50 -21.78 25.91
CA GLU A 35 -12.77 -21.92 25.18
C GLU A 35 -13.26 -20.57 24.63
N ASP A 36 -13.14 -19.48 25.42
CA ASP A 36 -13.48 -18.13 24.97
C ASP A 36 -12.60 -17.65 23.82
N GLU A 37 -11.30 -17.96 23.87
CA GLU A 37 -10.36 -17.66 22.79
C GLU A 37 -10.71 -18.44 21.52
N TYR A 38 -11.02 -19.74 21.65
CA TYR A 38 -11.50 -20.56 20.54
C TYR A 38 -12.77 -19.99 19.89
N VAL A 39 -13.80 -19.68 20.69
CA VAL A 39 -15.08 -19.14 20.20
C VAL A 39 -14.89 -17.80 19.49
N ARG A 40 -14.05 -16.92 20.03
CA ARG A 40 -13.72 -15.62 19.40
C ARG A 40 -13.02 -15.80 18.05
N LEU A 41 -12.03 -16.70 17.98
CA LEU A 41 -11.28 -16.97 16.76
C LEU A 41 -12.16 -17.66 15.70
N ALA A 42 -12.96 -18.64 16.10
CA ALA A 42 -13.92 -19.33 15.23
C ALA A 42 -14.99 -18.36 14.67
N GLY A 43 -15.58 -17.51 15.52
CA GLY A 43 -16.53 -16.49 15.08
C GLY A 43 -15.92 -15.50 14.08
N SER A 44 -14.64 -15.17 14.23
CA SER A 44 -13.91 -14.30 13.29
C SER A 44 -13.67 -14.98 11.93
N VAL A 45 -13.46 -16.31 11.92
CA VAL A 45 -13.38 -17.11 10.69
C VAL A 45 -14.73 -17.14 9.99
N ASP A 46 -15.80 -17.45 10.71
CA ASP A 46 -17.15 -17.62 10.14
C ASP A 46 -17.68 -16.30 9.53
N ALA A 47 -17.51 -15.18 10.23
CA ALA A 47 -17.94 -13.87 9.73
C ALA A 47 -17.25 -13.50 8.39
N ARG A 48 -15.96 -13.85 8.23
CA ARG A 48 -15.24 -13.61 6.98
C ARG A 48 -15.56 -14.65 5.90
N ALA A 49 -15.70 -15.91 6.25
CA ALA A 49 -16.09 -16.97 5.31
C ALA A 49 -17.49 -16.70 4.73
N GLN A 50 -18.42 -16.20 5.54
CA GLN A 50 -19.79 -15.88 5.13
C GLN A 50 -19.84 -14.82 4.02
N ARG A 51 -18.97 -13.80 4.08
CA ARG A 51 -18.83 -12.76 3.04
C ARG A 51 -18.55 -13.37 1.66
N TRP A 52 -17.65 -14.36 1.60
CA TRP A 52 -17.26 -15.01 0.35
C TRP A 52 -18.26 -16.08 -0.10
N GLN A 53 -18.93 -16.75 0.85
CA GLN A 53 -20.05 -17.64 0.54
C GLN A 53 -21.24 -16.90 -0.06
N GLN A 54 -21.40 -15.60 0.22
CA GLN A 54 -22.45 -14.76 -0.36
C GLN A 54 -22.03 -14.08 -1.68
N ALA A 55 -20.76 -14.15 -2.06
CA ALA A 55 -20.25 -13.55 -3.30
C ALA A 55 -20.83 -14.22 -4.56
N PRO A 56 -20.75 -13.56 -5.74
CA PRO A 56 -21.14 -14.15 -7.02
C PRO A 56 -20.48 -15.51 -7.28
N SER A 57 -21.18 -16.40 -7.98
CA SER A 57 -20.81 -17.81 -8.15
C SER A 57 -19.37 -18.02 -8.64
N GLN A 58 -18.88 -17.18 -9.55
CA GLN A 58 -17.50 -17.25 -10.05
C GLN A 58 -16.45 -17.09 -8.94
N TRP A 59 -16.66 -16.21 -7.96
CA TRP A 59 -15.72 -15.94 -6.87
C TRP A 59 -15.85 -16.98 -5.76
N ARG A 60 -17.08 -17.40 -5.49
CA ARG A 60 -17.36 -18.51 -4.57
C ARG A 60 -16.69 -19.80 -5.02
N ASN A 61 -16.78 -20.16 -6.30
CA ASN A 61 -16.13 -21.35 -6.86
C ASN A 61 -14.61 -21.29 -6.74
N ARG A 62 -14.05 -20.10 -6.95
CA ARG A 62 -12.61 -19.82 -6.82
C ARG A 62 -12.12 -19.94 -5.37
N TRP A 63 -12.90 -19.44 -4.41
CA TRP A 63 -12.64 -19.62 -2.98
C TRP A 63 -12.74 -21.09 -2.56
N ASN A 64 -13.81 -21.78 -2.98
CA ASN A 64 -14.02 -23.20 -2.69
C ASN A 64 -12.88 -24.06 -3.24
N HIS A 65 -12.44 -23.82 -4.49
CA HIS A 65 -11.29 -24.53 -5.04
C HIS A 65 -10.03 -24.32 -4.18
N LEU A 66 -9.76 -23.10 -3.72
CA LEU A 66 -8.62 -22.84 -2.84
C LEU A 66 -8.76 -23.61 -1.51
N ALA A 67 -9.96 -23.59 -0.90
CA ALA A 67 -10.28 -24.36 0.29
C ALA A 67 -10.06 -25.88 0.11
N ASP A 68 -10.61 -26.44 -0.96
CA ASP A 68 -10.52 -27.86 -1.28
C ASP A 68 -9.06 -28.26 -1.54
N THR A 69 -8.30 -27.43 -2.27
CA THR A 69 -6.87 -27.68 -2.55
C THR A 69 -6.04 -27.62 -1.27
N THR A 70 -6.28 -26.63 -0.42
CA THR A 70 -5.59 -26.50 0.87
C THR A 70 -5.92 -27.68 1.78
N SER A 71 -7.19 -28.11 1.83
CA SER A 71 -7.60 -29.28 2.61
C SER A 71 -6.95 -30.58 2.09
N ALA A 72 -6.93 -30.80 0.77
CA ALA A 72 -6.25 -31.93 0.16
C ALA A 72 -4.74 -31.96 0.53
N TYR A 73 -4.09 -30.80 0.48
CA TYR A 73 -2.70 -30.66 0.90
C TYR A 73 -2.48 -30.70 2.42
N LEU A 74 -3.50 -30.60 3.27
CA LEU A 74 -3.33 -30.88 4.70
C LEU A 74 -3.40 -32.38 4.98
N HIS A 75 -4.27 -33.11 4.26
CA HIS A 75 -4.67 -34.46 4.65
C HIS A 75 -4.02 -35.61 3.85
N THR A 76 -3.42 -35.36 2.67
CA THR A 76 -2.87 -36.43 1.81
C THR A 76 -1.35 -36.42 1.81
N PRO A 77 -0.56 -37.36 2.37
CA PRO A 77 0.92 -37.27 2.39
C PRO A 77 1.55 -36.93 1.02
N PRO A 78 2.71 -36.22 0.97
CA PRO A 78 3.26 -35.70 -0.27
C PRO A 78 3.61 -36.85 -1.22
N ALA A 79 2.77 -37.07 -2.23
CA ALA A 79 3.15 -37.84 -3.40
C ALA A 79 4.03 -36.96 -4.30
N PRO A 80 5.00 -37.53 -5.04
CA PRO A 80 5.60 -36.81 -6.16
C PRO A 80 4.47 -36.45 -7.12
N GLU A 81 4.21 -35.15 -7.26
CA GLU A 81 3.16 -34.72 -8.16
C GLU A 81 3.49 -35.19 -9.58
N PRO A 82 2.52 -35.73 -10.32
CA PRO A 82 2.73 -35.97 -11.73
C PRO A 82 3.06 -34.62 -12.37
N THR A 83 4.08 -34.60 -13.21
CA THR A 83 4.44 -33.54 -14.15
C THR A 83 3.27 -33.34 -15.13
N HIS A 84 2.15 -32.81 -14.65
CA HIS A 84 1.06 -32.38 -15.50
C HIS A 84 1.45 -31.06 -16.12
N SER A 85 1.46 -31.07 -17.45
CA SER A 85 1.71 -29.94 -18.34
C SER A 85 0.92 -28.70 -17.88
N ASP A 86 1.61 -27.72 -17.30
CA ASP A 86 1.14 -26.39 -16.88
C ASP A 86 0.56 -25.54 -18.04
N ALA A 87 0.51 -26.07 -19.25
CA ALA A 87 0.13 -25.37 -20.47
C ALA A 87 -1.39 -25.10 -20.60
N ASP A 88 -2.24 -25.90 -19.95
CA ASP A 88 -3.71 -25.82 -20.09
C ASP A 88 -4.47 -25.36 -18.83
N ASP A 89 -3.78 -25.07 -17.73
CA ASP A 89 -4.44 -24.67 -16.49
C ASP A 89 -4.75 -23.16 -16.45
N ASP A 90 -5.99 -22.79 -16.06
CA ASP A 90 -6.36 -21.39 -15.79
C ASP A 90 -5.32 -20.77 -14.82
N PRO A 91 -4.71 -19.63 -15.17
CA PRO A 91 -3.75 -18.93 -14.31
C PRO A 91 -4.26 -18.74 -12.87
N PHE A 92 -5.57 -18.63 -12.69
CA PHE A 92 -6.21 -18.52 -11.39
C PHE A 92 -6.07 -19.79 -10.54
N PHE A 93 -6.36 -20.97 -11.10
CA PHE A 93 -6.29 -22.24 -10.39
C PHE A 93 -4.85 -22.66 -10.11
N ARG A 94 -3.91 -22.31 -11.00
CA ARG A 94 -2.47 -22.40 -10.71
C ARG A 94 -2.07 -21.55 -9.51
N ARG A 95 -2.48 -20.28 -9.47
CA ARG A 95 -2.23 -19.42 -8.29
C ARG A 95 -2.90 -19.94 -7.02
N ASN A 96 -4.09 -20.55 -7.10
CA ASN A 96 -4.71 -21.21 -5.96
C ASN A 96 -3.92 -22.40 -5.45
N ARG A 97 -3.41 -23.27 -6.33
CA ARG A 97 -2.53 -24.37 -5.92
C ARG A 97 -1.26 -23.86 -5.28
N ASN A 98 -0.61 -22.85 -5.86
CA ASN A 98 0.59 -22.24 -5.27
C ASN A 98 0.32 -21.68 -3.88
N GLN A 99 -0.76 -20.92 -3.72
CA GLN A 99 -1.19 -20.43 -2.42
C GLN A 99 -1.48 -21.58 -1.46
N ALA A 100 -2.21 -22.62 -1.87
CA ALA A 100 -2.47 -23.79 -1.02
C ALA A 100 -1.18 -24.54 -0.61
N ARG A 101 -0.19 -24.69 -1.51
CA ARG A 101 1.13 -25.28 -1.19
C ARG A 101 1.85 -24.46 -0.14
N MET A 102 1.83 -23.13 -0.28
CA MET A 102 2.34 -22.23 0.74
C MET A 102 1.62 -22.47 2.07
N LEU A 103 0.27 -22.41 2.07
CA LEU A 103 -0.57 -22.58 3.27
C LEU A 103 -0.30 -23.86 4.07
N THR A 104 0.07 -24.93 3.38
CA THR A 104 0.29 -26.26 3.96
C THR A 104 1.75 -26.61 4.23
N GLY A 105 2.70 -25.74 3.87
CA GLY A 105 4.14 -25.97 4.10
C GLY A 105 4.74 -27.10 3.27
N ARG A 106 4.14 -27.46 2.13
CA ARG A 106 4.53 -28.62 1.30
C ARG A 106 5.54 -28.33 0.19
N HIS A 107 6.23 -27.19 0.23
CA HIS A 107 7.12 -26.81 -0.84
C HIS A 107 8.43 -27.61 -0.80
N GLN A 108 8.70 -28.42 -1.83
CA GLN A 108 10.07 -28.76 -2.23
C GLN A 108 10.57 -27.65 -3.16
N ALA A 109 11.71 -27.05 -2.85
CA ALA A 109 12.32 -26.02 -3.67
C ALA A 109 12.90 -26.66 -4.95
N THR A 110 12.18 -26.59 -6.07
CA THR A 110 12.64 -27.06 -7.38
C THR A 110 12.95 -25.92 -8.36
N GLY A 111 12.96 -24.66 -7.89
CA GLY A 111 13.29 -23.50 -8.72
C GLY A 111 14.78 -23.14 -8.69
N THR A 112 15.32 -22.72 -9.83
CA THR A 112 16.64 -22.09 -9.94
C THR A 112 16.70 -20.88 -9.02
N ARG A 113 17.59 -20.93 -8.02
CA ARG A 113 17.79 -19.87 -7.03
C ARG A 113 18.17 -18.58 -7.78
N PRO A 114 17.45 -17.45 -7.61
CA PRO A 114 17.92 -16.19 -8.16
C PRO A 114 19.31 -15.91 -7.60
N GLN A 115 20.29 -15.65 -8.47
CA GLN A 115 21.59 -15.19 -8.00
C GLN A 115 21.38 -13.84 -7.30
N ASN A 116 22.06 -13.63 -6.17
CA ASN A 116 22.09 -12.40 -5.39
C ASN A 116 22.79 -11.26 -6.18
N ALA A 117 22.33 -10.99 -7.40
CA ALA A 117 22.78 -9.84 -8.17
C ALA A 117 22.21 -8.59 -7.47
N THR A 118 23.11 -7.77 -6.94
CA THR A 118 22.79 -6.44 -6.44
C THR A 118 22.02 -5.69 -7.51
N THR A 119 20.76 -5.38 -7.22
CA THR A 119 19.89 -4.66 -8.15
C THR A 119 20.26 -3.19 -8.08
N GLY A 120 20.66 -2.60 -9.20
CA GLY A 120 21.03 -1.18 -9.28
C GLY A 120 19.82 -0.31 -9.60
N TYR A 121 19.72 0.83 -8.93
CA TYR A 121 18.74 1.89 -9.23
C TYR A 121 19.47 2.99 -9.99
N ARG A 122 19.09 3.21 -11.25
CA ARG A 122 19.60 4.31 -12.05
C ARG A 122 18.73 5.54 -11.84
N VAL A 123 19.37 6.61 -11.41
CA VAL A 123 18.75 7.92 -11.17
C VAL A 123 19.24 8.88 -12.24
N THR A 124 18.32 9.56 -12.91
CA THR A 124 18.65 10.61 -13.86
C THR A 124 17.90 11.89 -13.55
N TRP A 125 18.55 13.05 -13.62
CA TRP A 125 17.87 14.35 -13.49
C TRP A 125 18.56 15.45 -14.29
N CYS A 126 17.79 16.42 -14.76
CA CYS A 126 18.28 17.63 -15.41
C CYS A 126 17.26 18.76 -15.36
N ASP A 127 17.70 19.96 -15.67
CA ASP A 127 16.78 21.04 -16.04
C ASP A 127 16.01 20.65 -17.29
N THR A 128 14.72 20.98 -17.33
CA THR A 128 13.84 20.62 -18.44
C THR A 128 14.34 21.26 -19.73
N GLY A 129 14.49 20.44 -20.78
CA GLY A 129 15.03 20.86 -22.08
C GLY A 129 16.56 20.83 -22.18
N SER A 130 17.27 20.49 -21.10
CA SER A 130 18.71 20.22 -21.16
C SER A 130 18.98 18.90 -21.90
N SER A 131 20.04 18.89 -22.72
CA SER A 131 20.53 17.69 -23.42
C SER A 131 21.49 16.85 -22.58
N GLU A 132 21.89 17.32 -21.39
CA GLU A 132 22.92 16.69 -20.55
C GLU A 132 22.33 16.24 -19.20
N PRO A 133 21.73 15.03 -19.14
CA PRO A 133 21.20 14.50 -17.89
C PRO A 133 22.29 14.02 -16.95
N ASN A 134 22.23 14.46 -15.68
CA ASN A 134 23.02 13.87 -14.62
C ASN A 134 22.53 12.44 -14.39
N THR A 135 23.43 11.46 -14.44
CA THR A 135 23.09 10.04 -14.27
C THR A 135 23.95 9.42 -13.18
N ILE A 136 23.33 8.70 -12.25
CA ILE A 136 24.06 8.00 -11.18
C ILE A 136 23.36 6.71 -10.75
N TRP A 137 24.13 5.75 -10.27
CA TRP A 137 23.62 4.50 -9.73
C TRP A 137 23.53 4.52 -8.21
N ARG A 138 22.50 3.86 -7.68
CA ARG A 138 22.19 3.72 -6.26
C ARG A 138 21.82 2.27 -5.94
N THR A 139 21.90 1.94 -4.66
CA THR A 139 21.71 0.57 -4.14
C THR A 139 20.33 0.36 -3.54
N SER A 140 19.54 1.42 -3.37
CA SER A 140 18.17 1.34 -2.87
C SER A 140 17.28 2.39 -3.54
N PHE A 141 15.97 2.20 -3.42
CA PHE A 141 15.01 3.18 -3.92
C PHE A 141 15.00 4.44 -3.03
N GLN A 142 15.18 4.31 -1.72
CA GLN A 142 15.35 5.42 -0.78
C GLN A 142 16.52 6.34 -1.14
N THR A 143 17.75 5.80 -1.23
CA THR A 143 18.93 6.59 -1.61
C THR A 143 18.85 7.16 -3.03
N ALA A 144 18.05 6.55 -3.91
CA ALA A 144 17.73 7.10 -5.21
C ALA A 144 16.86 8.36 -5.11
N ARG A 145 15.80 8.35 -4.29
CA ARG A 145 14.96 9.53 -4.02
C ARG A 145 15.73 10.64 -3.34
N GLU A 146 16.49 10.33 -2.28
CA GLU A 146 17.36 11.28 -1.57
C GLU A 146 18.36 11.97 -2.51
N ARG A 147 18.87 11.23 -3.52
CA ARG A 147 19.77 11.80 -4.51
C ARG A 147 19.07 12.77 -5.46
N ILE A 148 17.83 12.50 -5.87
CA ILE A 148 17.05 13.47 -6.66
C ILE A 148 16.84 14.74 -5.83
N VAL A 149 16.41 14.61 -4.57
CA VAL A 149 16.20 15.76 -3.68
C VAL A 149 17.48 16.59 -3.56
N THR A 150 18.60 15.95 -3.24
CA THR A 150 19.89 16.64 -3.09
C THR A 150 20.37 17.27 -4.40
N GLY A 151 20.20 16.56 -5.53
CA GLY A 151 20.68 17.00 -6.84
C GLY A 151 19.85 18.12 -7.47
N THR A 152 18.66 18.40 -6.94
CA THR A 152 17.70 19.38 -7.49
C THR A 152 17.38 20.50 -6.50
N ARG A 153 18.05 20.53 -5.33
CA ARG A 153 17.79 21.49 -4.25
C ARG A 153 17.91 22.94 -4.68
N ASP A 154 18.92 23.23 -5.49
CA ASP A 154 19.25 24.59 -5.94
C ASP A 154 18.79 24.84 -7.40
N ALA A 155 17.93 23.98 -7.94
CA ALA A 155 17.41 24.14 -9.29
C ALA A 155 16.47 25.36 -9.35
N ALA A 156 16.87 26.39 -10.10
CA ALA A 156 16.08 27.61 -10.26
C ALA A 156 14.92 27.44 -11.27
N GLY A 157 14.98 26.41 -12.12
CA GLY A 157 14.02 26.15 -13.20
C GLY A 157 13.14 24.92 -12.96
N LEU A 158 12.50 24.48 -14.05
CA LEU A 158 11.79 23.20 -14.10
C LEU A 158 12.79 22.06 -14.27
N VAL A 159 12.47 20.92 -13.67
CA VAL A 159 13.32 19.74 -13.58
C VAL A 159 12.59 18.53 -14.16
N ASP A 160 13.33 17.73 -14.90
CA ASP A 160 12.97 16.37 -15.28
C ASP A 160 13.78 15.38 -14.42
N ALA A 161 13.14 14.36 -13.86
CA ALA A 161 13.81 13.37 -13.02
C ALA A 161 13.24 11.97 -13.23
N ARG A 162 14.07 10.94 -13.09
CA ARG A 162 13.67 9.54 -13.30
C ARG A 162 14.41 8.59 -12.37
N ILE A 163 13.72 7.56 -11.88
CA ILE A 163 14.31 6.40 -11.20
C ILE A 163 13.89 5.13 -11.92
N THR A 164 14.86 4.39 -12.44
CA THR A 164 14.65 3.06 -13.05
C THR A 164 15.42 1.99 -12.28
N MET A 165 14.81 0.83 -12.10
CA MET A 165 15.43 -0.35 -11.50
C MET A 165 15.54 -1.45 -12.56
N SER A 166 16.69 -2.09 -12.70
CA SER A 166 16.81 -3.23 -13.62
C SER A 166 16.21 -4.49 -13.00
N HIS A 167 15.28 -5.15 -13.67
CA HIS A 167 14.61 -6.34 -13.15
C HIS A 167 15.60 -7.51 -13.00
N PRO A 168 15.72 -8.13 -11.82
CA PRO A 168 16.79 -9.09 -11.49
C PRO A 168 16.80 -10.36 -12.35
N ARG A 169 15.63 -10.78 -12.87
CA ARG A 169 15.50 -12.02 -13.66
C ARG A 169 15.52 -11.81 -15.16
N THR A 170 15.08 -10.63 -15.61
CA THR A 170 14.86 -10.37 -17.05
C THR A 170 15.84 -9.33 -17.58
N GLY A 171 16.52 -8.58 -16.71
CA GLY A 171 17.36 -7.44 -17.07
C GLY A 171 16.58 -6.23 -17.60
N ALA A 172 15.25 -6.30 -17.69
CA ALA A 172 14.43 -5.22 -18.23
C ALA A 172 14.38 -4.04 -17.25
N ASP A 173 14.47 -2.82 -17.77
CA ASP A 173 14.33 -1.61 -16.96
C ASP A 173 12.87 -1.44 -16.52
N HIS A 174 12.67 -1.32 -15.21
CA HIS A 174 11.39 -1.04 -14.57
C HIS A 174 11.38 0.41 -14.09
N LEU A 175 10.45 1.20 -14.60
CA LEU A 175 10.32 2.62 -14.25
C LEU A 175 9.58 2.78 -12.93
N LEU A 176 10.26 3.29 -11.90
CA LEU A 176 9.71 3.47 -10.56
C LEU A 176 9.20 4.88 -10.30
N PHE A 177 9.83 5.88 -10.93
CA PHE A 177 9.44 7.27 -10.76
C PHE A 177 9.85 8.07 -11.99
N GLU A 178 8.97 8.97 -12.43
CA GLU A 178 9.25 9.94 -13.47
C GLU A 178 8.56 11.26 -13.15
N ALA A 179 9.34 12.33 -13.14
CA ALA A 179 8.89 13.69 -13.04
C ALA A 179 9.23 14.44 -14.34
N HIS A 180 8.28 15.21 -14.85
CA HIS A 180 8.47 16.01 -16.05
C HIS A 180 8.02 17.45 -15.86
N ALA A 181 8.92 18.38 -16.15
CA ALA A 181 8.70 19.82 -16.12
C ALA A 181 8.13 20.32 -14.79
N VAL A 182 8.69 19.87 -13.66
CA VAL A 182 8.22 20.22 -12.31
C VAL A 182 9.20 21.13 -11.59
N THR A 183 8.72 21.94 -10.64
CA THR A 183 9.64 22.73 -9.82
C THR A 183 10.38 21.83 -8.83
N GLY A 184 11.60 22.21 -8.43
CA GLY A 184 12.34 21.50 -7.38
C GLY A 184 11.52 21.35 -6.09
N ALA A 185 10.76 22.39 -5.71
CA ALA A 185 9.87 22.35 -4.55
C ALA A 185 8.75 21.30 -4.68
N GLN A 186 8.08 21.20 -5.84
CA GLN A 186 7.07 20.18 -6.09
C GLN A 186 7.66 18.77 -6.02
N LEU A 187 8.83 18.58 -6.63
CA LEU A 187 9.55 17.31 -6.62
C LEU A 187 9.93 16.88 -5.20
N HIS A 188 10.48 17.81 -4.41
CA HIS A 188 10.86 17.56 -3.01
C HIS A 188 9.64 17.22 -2.16
N HIS A 189 8.56 17.97 -2.34
CA HIS A 189 7.31 17.74 -1.62
C HIS A 189 6.73 16.36 -1.91
N GLU A 190 6.74 15.93 -3.17
CA GLU A 190 6.23 14.61 -3.57
C GLU A 190 7.11 13.46 -3.08
N LEU A 191 8.43 13.60 -3.22
CA LEU A 191 9.37 12.58 -2.73
C LEU A 191 9.34 12.45 -1.20
N SER A 192 9.13 13.56 -0.47
CA SER A 192 8.88 13.51 0.97
C SER A 192 7.61 12.74 1.30
N ALA A 193 6.52 12.97 0.57
CA ALA A 193 5.28 12.22 0.77
C ALA A 193 5.48 10.71 0.54
N ILE A 194 6.26 10.34 -0.49
CA ILE A 194 6.68 8.94 -0.70
C ILE A 194 7.47 8.43 0.50
N ASP A 195 8.48 9.15 0.99
CA ASP A 195 9.28 8.71 2.14
C ASP A 195 8.43 8.54 3.41
N ASP A 196 7.46 9.42 3.61
CA ASP A 196 6.51 9.32 4.73
C ASP A 196 5.56 8.12 4.59
N THR A 197 5.31 7.59 3.39
CA THR A 197 4.61 6.29 3.25
C THR A 197 5.40 5.12 3.82
N PHE A 198 6.73 5.19 3.78
CA PHE A 198 7.61 4.12 4.29
C PHE A 198 7.85 4.22 5.80
N ARG A 199 7.55 5.38 6.42
CA ARG A 199 7.66 5.57 7.87
C ARG A 199 6.44 5.00 8.57
N ALA A 200 6.67 4.25 9.64
CA ALA A 200 5.59 3.83 10.53
C ALA A 200 4.96 5.08 11.20
N PRO A 201 3.62 5.19 11.27
CA PRO A 201 2.98 6.30 11.95
C PRO A 201 3.38 6.32 13.43
N GLY A 202 3.81 7.49 13.91
CA GLY A 202 4.13 7.71 15.31
C GLY A 202 5.55 7.36 15.74
N ALA A 203 6.51 7.18 14.82
CA ALA A 203 7.93 7.17 15.19
C ALA A 203 8.29 8.54 15.82
N PRO A 204 8.55 8.62 17.13
CA PRO A 204 8.76 9.91 17.78
C PRO A 204 10.07 10.53 17.29
N PRO A 205 10.15 11.86 17.10
CA PRO A 205 11.43 12.52 16.87
C PRO A 205 12.25 12.52 18.18
N GLY A 206 13.49 12.02 18.13
CA GLY A 206 14.47 12.09 19.24
C GLY A 206 14.98 10.72 19.74
N PRO A 207 16.11 10.62 20.46
CA PRO A 207 16.86 9.37 20.68
C PRO A 207 16.12 8.21 21.39
N SER A 208 14.88 8.38 21.86
CA SER A 208 14.08 7.33 22.50
C SER A 208 13.54 6.25 21.55
N TRP A 209 13.55 6.48 20.24
CA TRP A 209 13.24 5.42 19.25
C TRP A 209 14.43 4.49 18.96
N LEU A 210 15.65 4.87 19.39
CA LEU A 210 16.88 4.08 19.25
C LEU A 210 16.96 3.02 20.35
N ASN A 211 16.11 2.00 20.28
CA ASN A 211 16.12 0.84 21.18
C ASN A 211 16.38 -0.48 20.43
N ASP A 212 16.82 -1.49 21.16
CA ASP A 212 17.13 -2.81 20.56
C ASP A 212 15.90 -3.46 19.94
N ALA A 213 14.70 -3.21 20.47
CA ALA A 213 13.46 -3.81 19.96
C ALA A 213 13.14 -3.33 18.54
N THR A 214 13.29 -2.04 18.25
CA THR A 214 13.09 -1.48 16.89
C THR A 214 14.16 -2.01 15.93
N TYR A 215 15.43 -2.10 16.37
CA TYR A 215 16.49 -2.69 15.56
C TYR A 215 16.18 -4.14 15.20
N HIS A 216 15.80 -4.96 16.19
CA HIS A 216 15.43 -6.36 15.96
C HIS A 216 14.18 -6.51 15.09
N ALA A 217 13.20 -5.62 15.21
CA ALA A 217 12.04 -5.60 14.33
C ALA A 217 12.43 -5.32 12.87
N LEU A 218 13.29 -4.32 12.62
CA LEU A 218 13.78 -4.02 11.28
C LEU A 218 14.61 -5.18 10.70
N VAL A 219 15.47 -5.81 11.50
CA VAL A 219 16.23 -7.01 11.08
C VAL A 219 15.29 -8.18 10.80
N GLY A 220 14.24 -8.39 11.61
CA GLY A 220 13.23 -9.41 11.36
C GLY A 220 12.47 -9.18 10.05
N ASP A 221 12.05 -7.94 9.79
CA ASP A 221 11.45 -7.54 8.50
C ASP A 221 12.40 -7.82 7.32
N TYR A 222 13.70 -7.57 7.50
CA TYR A 222 14.72 -7.82 6.49
C TYR A 222 14.91 -9.32 6.22
N GLU A 223 15.08 -10.12 7.27
CA GLU A 223 15.17 -11.59 7.21
C GLU A 223 13.99 -12.19 6.47
N TYR A 224 12.79 -11.75 6.83
CA TYR A 224 11.54 -12.16 6.20
C TYR A 224 11.51 -11.78 4.70
N THR A 225 11.86 -10.54 4.37
CA THR A 225 11.86 -10.07 2.98
C THR A 225 12.87 -10.83 2.12
N VAL A 226 14.06 -11.10 2.65
CA VAL A 226 15.11 -11.90 1.98
C VAL A 226 14.63 -13.33 1.74
N ALA A 227 13.93 -13.95 2.69
CA ALA A 227 13.32 -15.26 2.49
C ALA A 227 12.25 -15.23 1.39
N ALA A 228 11.42 -14.18 1.35
CA ALA A 228 10.36 -14.02 0.36
C ALA A 228 10.90 -13.87 -1.09
N ILE A 229 12.04 -13.20 -1.29
CA ILE A 229 12.71 -13.08 -2.60
C ILE A 229 13.11 -14.47 -3.16
N HIS A 230 13.50 -15.37 -2.26
CA HIS A 230 13.95 -16.72 -2.61
C HIS A 230 12.80 -17.72 -2.76
N GLU A 231 11.56 -17.35 -2.43
CA GLU A 231 10.39 -18.21 -2.51
C GLU A 231 9.77 -18.16 -3.92
N PRO A 232 9.81 -19.24 -4.72
CA PRO A 232 9.26 -19.26 -6.08
C PRO A 232 7.77 -18.91 -6.13
N ALA A 233 7.01 -19.28 -5.10
CA ALA A 233 5.59 -18.97 -5.01
C ALA A 233 5.29 -17.47 -4.90
N LEU A 234 6.27 -16.66 -4.47
CA LEU A 234 6.19 -15.19 -4.37
C LEU A 234 6.84 -14.47 -5.55
N SER A 235 7.07 -15.18 -6.67
CA SER A 235 7.68 -14.59 -7.86
C SER A 235 6.94 -13.38 -8.43
N ASP A 236 5.61 -13.32 -8.29
CA ASP A 236 4.79 -12.16 -8.68
C ASP A 236 5.06 -10.92 -7.80
N GLN A 237 5.63 -11.11 -6.60
CA GLN A 237 5.99 -10.05 -5.64
C GLN A 237 7.50 -9.82 -5.58
N LEU A 238 8.28 -10.41 -6.50
CA LEU A 238 9.74 -10.35 -6.44
C LEU A 238 10.27 -8.92 -6.44
N VAL A 239 9.76 -8.08 -7.34
CA VAL A 239 10.16 -6.66 -7.44
C VAL A 239 9.81 -5.91 -6.15
N GLU A 240 8.60 -6.13 -5.63
CA GLU A 240 8.14 -5.57 -4.37
C GLU A 240 9.07 -5.94 -3.20
N ASN A 241 9.45 -7.21 -3.09
CA ASN A 241 10.32 -7.67 -2.01
C ASN A 241 11.77 -7.19 -2.18
N ILE A 242 12.27 -7.04 -3.42
CA ILE A 242 13.61 -6.48 -3.65
C ILE A 242 13.70 -5.02 -3.23
N ILE A 243 12.71 -4.21 -3.63
CA ILE A 243 12.65 -2.80 -3.23
C ILE A 243 12.62 -2.68 -1.71
N ARG A 244 11.79 -3.50 -1.05
CA ARG A 244 11.70 -3.52 0.42
C ARG A 244 13.01 -3.95 1.08
N ARG A 245 13.66 -5.01 0.58
CA ARG A 245 14.97 -5.47 1.10
C ARG A 245 15.99 -4.34 1.02
N ASP A 246 16.10 -3.70 -0.15
CA ASP A 246 17.12 -2.69 -0.40
C ASP A 246 16.92 -1.45 0.47
N ASP A 247 15.67 -1.00 0.63
CA ASP A 247 15.34 0.12 1.51
C ASP A 247 15.50 -0.25 3.00
N LEU A 248 15.09 -1.45 3.43
CA LEU A 248 15.32 -1.94 4.80
C LEU A 248 16.81 -2.03 5.13
N ARG A 249 17.65 -2.48 4.18
CA ARG A 249 19.11 -2.53 4.38
C ARG A 249 19.67 -1.15 4.73
N VAL A 250 19.28 -0.13 3.97
CA VAL A 250 19.70 1.26 4.23
C VAL A 250 19.18 1.74 5.58
N GLN A 251 17.89 1.50 5.87
CA GLN A 251 17.28 1.91 7.14
C GLN A 251 17.96 1.27 8.34
N ILE A 252 18.26 -0.04 8.31
CA ILE A 252 18.95 -0.74 9.39
C ILE A 252 20.35 -0.20 9.58
N LEU A 253 21.09 0.08 8.51
CA LEU A 253 22.45 0.62 8.60
C LEU A 253 22.47 2.05 9.18
N LEU A 254 21.56 2.91 8.74
CA LEU A 254 21.41 4.26 9.29
C LEU A 254 20.97 4.22 10.76
N TYR A 255 20.03 3.34 11.09
CA TYR A 255 19.59 3.10 12.46
C TYR A 255 20.74 2.63 13.34
N ALA A 256 21.47 1.61 12.89
CA ALA A 256 22.58 1.02 13.62
C ALA A 256 23.70 2.04 13.84
N GLN A 257 23.99 2.88 12.85
CA GLN A 257 24.94 3.98 13.01
C GLN A 257 24.48 4.99 14.08
N ALA A 258 23.19 5.36 14.08
CA ALA A 258 22.65 6.29 15.08
C ALA A 258 22.60 5.67 16.49
N ALA A 259 22.41 4.36 16.59
CA ALA A 259 22.34 3.59 17.84
C ALA A 259 23.70 3.01 18.29
N ASP A 260 24.80 3.30 17.59
CA ASP A 260 26.15 2.76 17.85
C ASP A 260 26.25 1.21 17.82
N ILE A 261 25.43 0.57 16.97
CA ILE A 261 25.39 -0.88 16.77
C ILE A 261 26.38 -1.28 15.66
N HIS A 262 27.54 -1.80 16.06
CA HIS A 262 28.67 -2.05 15.16
C HIS A 262 28.56 -3.33 14.30
N ASN A 263 27.65 -4.24 14.61
CA ASN A 263 27.53 -5.56 13.97
C ASN A 263 26.39 -5.66 12.94
N ALA A 264 25.72 -4.55 12.59
CA ALA A 264 24.59 -4.57 11.67
C ALA A 264 24.96 -5.06 10.27
N ALA A 265 25.99 -4.49 9.63
CA ALA A 265 26.40 -4.90 8.28
C ALA A 265 26.77 -6.41 8.20
N PRO A 266 27.64 -6.96 9.08
CA PRO A 266 27.90 -8.40 9.10
C PRO A 266 26.65 -9.27 9.32
N THR A 267 25.69 -8.79 10.12
CA THR A 267 24.44 -9.52 10.36
C THR A 267 23.60 -9.60 9.08
N LEU A 268 23.45 -8.48 8.36
CA LEU A 268 22.71 -8.44 7.09
C LEU A 268 23.39 -9.31 6.02
N ASP A 269 24.72 -9.27 5.93
CA ASP A 269 25.47 -10.11 4.98
C ASP A 269 25.30 -11.61 5.26
N LYS A 270 25.22 -12.00 6.55
CA LYS A 270 24.93 -13.37 6.95
C LYS A 270 23.52 -13.80 6.53
N ILE A 271 22.53 -12.91 6.66
CA ILE A 271 21.15 -13.16 6.24
C ILE A 271 21.08 -13.32 4.72
N ASP A 272 21.76 -12.45 3.96
CA ASP A 272 21.81 -12.53 2.49
C ASP A 272 22.48 -13.83 2.00
N GLY A 273 23.53 -14.27 2.70
CA GLY A 273 24.25 -15.51 2.39
C GLY A 273 23.51 -16.78 2.79
N ASN A 274 22.70 -16.72 3.86
CA ASN A 274 21.93 -17.84 4.37
C ASN A 274 20.48 -17.43 4.67
N PRO A 275 19.66 -17.21 3.62
CA PRO A 275 18.29 -16.77 3.79
C PRO A 275 17.51 -17.78 4.65
N PRO A 276 16.77 -17.32 5.67
CA PRO A 276 15.97 -18.21 6.49
C PRO A 276 14.88 -18.89 5.65
N ARG A 277 14.40 -20.04 6.11
CA ARG A 277 13.23 -20.66 5.47
C ARG A 277 12.03 -19.73 5.65
N PRO A 278 11.24 -19.47 4.59
CA PRO A 278 10.12 -18.55 4.69
C PRO A 278 9.17 -19.01 5.80
N SER A 279 8.99 -18.13 6.79
CA SER A 279 7.93 -18.23 7.79
C SER A 279 6.61 -18.07 7.06
N PHE A 280 5.88 -19.19 6.97
CA PHE A 280 4.61 -19.27 6.23
C PHE A 280 3.55 -18.25 6.72
N TRP A 281 3.67 -17.77 7.96
CA TRP A 281 2.65 -16.98 8.66
C TRP A 281 2.73 -15.47 8.39
N GLU A 282 3.85 -15.00 7.87
CA GLU A 282 4.20 -13.57 7.77
C GLU A 282 4.20 -13.05 6.35
N ASN A 283 3.79 -13.87 5.36
CA ASN A 283 3.72 -13.53 3.93
C ASN A 283 2.66 -12.46 3.57
N GLN A 284 2.62 -11.35 4.32
CA GLN A 284 1.75 -10.22 4.04
C GLN A 284 2.39 -9.31 2.99
N PRO A 285 1.62 -8.91 1.98
CA PRO A 285 2.04 -7.88 1.05
C PRO A 285 2.22 -6.54 1.76
N TRP A 286 3.47 -6.16 2.05
CA TRP A 286 3.78 -4.94 2.81
C TRP A 286 3.26 -3.67 2.14
N LEU A 287 3.16 -3.62 0.80
CA LEU A 287 2.57 -2.47 0.10
C LEU A 287 1.08 -2.28 0.41
N ASP A 288 0.34 -3.38 0.61
CA ASP A 288 -1.07 -3.30 1.00
C ASP A 288 -1.19 -2.80 2.45
N ASP A 289 -0.27 -3.23 3.34
CA ASP A 289 -0.23 -2.76 4.71
C ASP A 289 0.14 -1.27 4.80
N LEU A 290 1.11 -0.78 4.02
CA LEU A 290 1.43 0.66 3.95
C LEU A 290 0.23 1.49 3.53
N THR A 291 -0.48 1.04 2.49
CA THR A 291 -1.68 1.72 2.00
C THR A 291 -2.76 1.75 3.09
N ALA A 292 -3.03 0.60 3.72
CA ALA A 292 -4.04 0.48 4.77
C ALA A 292 -3.68 1.29 6.04
N ILE A 293 -2.40 1.37 6.39
CA ILE A 293 -1.91 2.18 7.52
C ILE A 293 -2.10 3.67 7.23
N ALA A 294 -1.70 4.15 6.05
CA ALA A 294 -1.87 5.54 5.66
C ALA A 294 -3.36 5.93 5.62
N GLU A 295 -4.21 5.08 5.05
CA GLU A 295 -5.67 5.29 5.03
C GLU A 295 -6.26 5.34 6.43
N ARG A 296 -5.88 4.40 7.30
CA ARG A 296 -6.34 4.37 8.69
C ARG A 296 -5.91 5.63 9.44
N HIS A 297 -4.68 6.09 9.23
CA HIS A 297 -4.18 7.30 9.87
C HIS A 297 -4.99 8.53 9.43
N LEU A 298 -5.19 8.71 8.12
CA LEU A 298 -6.04 9.78 7.58
C LEU A 298 -7.46 9.72 8.13
N MET A 299 -8.07 8.53 8.19
CA MET A 299 -9.40 8.34 8.75
C MET A 299 -9.45 8.68 10.24
N THR A 300 -8.39 8.36 10.98
CA THR A 300 -8.30 8.64 12.42
C THR A 300 -8.27 10.14 12.66
N VAL A 301 -7.36 10.87 12.02
CA VAL A 301 -7.25 12.34 12.12
C VAL A 301 -8.55 13.01 11.68
N ARG A 302 -9.13 12.61 10.53
CA ARG A 302 -10.41 13.17 10.06
C ARG A 302 -11.57 12.88 11.00
N SER A 303 -11.62 11.69 11.60
CA SER A 303 -12.71 11.32 12.52
C SER A 303 -12.64 12.05 13.86
N GLN A 304 -11.43 12.41 14.31
CA GLN A 304 -11.22 13.25 15.49
C GLN A 304 -11.68 14.68 15.22
N GLY A 305 -11.41 15.18 14.01
CA GLY A 305 -11.66 16.58 13.66
C GLY A 305 -10.80 17.53 14.50
N ILE A 306 -11.11 18.81 14.41
CA ILE A 306 -10.54 19.81 15.31
C ILE A 306 -11.64 20.74 15.77
N GLN A 307 -11.63 21.08 17.06
CA GLN A 307 -12.51 22.08 17.63
C GLN A 307 -11.68 22.99 18.53
N ARG A 308 -11.87 24.30 18.34
CA ARG A 308 -11.25 25.35 19.12
C ARG A 308 -12.30 26.35 19.54
N HIS A 309 -12.02 27.01 20.65
CA HIS A 309 -12.99 27.80 21.40
C HIS A 309 -12.38 29.17 21.69
N LEU A 310 -13.14 30.22 21.45
CA LEU A 310 -12.81 31.59 21.80
C LEU A 310 -13.91 32.13 22.71
N ASP A 311 -13.57 32.40 23.96
CA ASP A 311 -14.49 33.02 24.92
C ASP A 311 -14.58 34.52 24.65
N LEU A 312 -15.78 35.02 24.40
CA LEU A 312 -16.07 36.44 24.18
C LEU A 312 -16.56 37.15 25.46
N GLY A 313 -16.66 36.42 26.57
CA GLY A 313 -17.23 36.90 27.82
C GLY A 313 -18.76 36.89 27.82
N ALA A 314 -19.36 37.23 28.98
CA ALA A 314 -20.82 37.27 29.19
C ALA A 314 -21.56 35.97 28.81
N GLY A 315 -20.88 34.81 28.89
CA GLY A 315 -21.46 33.52 28.49
C GLY A 315 -21.59 33.35 26.98
N THR A 316 -20.79 34.05 26.16
CA THR A 316 -20.73 33.85 24.71
C THR A 316 -19.40 33.22 24.30
N GLU A 317 -19.44 32.21 23.46
CA GLU A 317 -18.27 31.51 22.94
C GLU A 317 -18.37 31.34 21.42
N ILE A 318 -17.27 31.54 20.69
CA ILE A 318 -17.14 31.14 19.30
C ILE A 318 -16.43 29.80 19.24
N ARG A 319 -17.02 28.85 18.53
CA ARG A 319 -16.40 27.56 18.20
C ARG A 319 -16.05 27.53 16.74
N VAL A 320 -14.80 27.22 16.44
CA VAL A 320 -14.27 27.11 15.08
C VAL A 320 -13.53 25.79 14.93
N GLY A 321 -13.67 25.13 13.79
CA GLY A 321 -13.07 23.83 13.62
C GLY A 321 -13.42 23.11 12.34
N MET A 322 -13.03 21.83 12.29
CA MET A 322 -13.42 20.89 11.25
C MET A 322 -14.22 19.74 11.90
N SER A 323 -15.46 19.59 11.45
CA SER A 323 -16.36 18.49 11.80
C SER A 323 -16.01 17.24 10.98
N PRO A 324 -16.01 16.04 11.61
CA PRO A 324 -15.86 14.77 10.90
C PRO A 324 -17.10 14.41 10.06
N VAL A 325 -18.22 15.11 10.29
CA VAL A 325 -19.51 14.85 9.64
C VAL A 325 -19.92 16.05 8.80
N GLY A 326 -20.31 15.79 7.55
CA GLY A 326 -20.85 16.78 6.62
C GLY A 326 -20.01 16.94 5.36
N THR A 327 -20.62 17.51 4.31
CA THR A 327 -19.94 17.85 3.04
C THR A 327 -19.18 19.16 3.11
N GLU A 328 -19.47 20.01 4.09
CA GLU A 328 -18.77 21.28 4.38
C GLU A 328 -18.20 21.14 5.80
N PRO A 329 -17.01 20.54 5.93
CA PRO A 329 -16.54 20.06 7.22
C PRO A 329 -16.05 21.22 8.10
N TRP A 330 -15.55 22.30 7.51
CA TRP A 330 -15.09 23.46 8.25
C TRP A 330 -16.26 24.31 8.71
N TYR A 331 -16.22 24.81 9.94
CA TYR A 331 -17.34 25.52 10.53
C TYR A 331 -16.91 26.60 11.50
N ILE A 332 -17.83 27.53 11.70
CA ILE A 332 -17.79 28.50 12.79
C ILE A 332 -19.21 28.68 13.35
N ASP A 333 -19.34 28.46 14.64
CA ASP A 333 -20.61 28.50 15.38
C ASP A 333 -20.46 29.43 16.59
N ARG A 334 -21.53 30.17 16.91
CA ARG A 334 -21.64 30.96 18.13
C ARG A 334 -22.49 30.22 19.15
N TRP A 335 -22.03 30.19 20.39
CA TRP A 335 -22.65 29.51 21.51
C TRP A 335 -22.96 30.56 22.58
N ASP A 336 -24.24 30.84 22.80
CA ASP A 336 -24.70 31.76 23.84
C ASP A 336 -25.29 30.93 25.00
N TYR A 337 -24.62 30.95 26.15
CA TYR A 337 -25.02 30.23 27.36
C TYR A 337 -25.92 31.10 28.24
N THR A 338 -27.08 30.58 28.62
CA THR A 338 -27.96 31.27 29.57
C THR A 338 -27.44 31.15 31.00
N ALA A 339 -27.45 32.25 31.76
CA ALA A 339 -26.85 32.34 33.10
C ALA A 339 -27.55 31.49 34.19
N ASP A 340 -28.72 30.90 33.91
CA ASP A 340 -29.70 30.57 34.95
C ASP A 340 -30.03 29.07 35.13
N ALA A 341 -29.12 28.15 34.79
CA ALA A 341 -29.39 26.72 35.02
C ALA A 341 -28.16 25.93 35.46
N LEU A 342 -28.38 25.05 36.44
CA LEU A 342 -27.49 23.96 36.83
C LEU A 342 -27.11 23.04 35.64
N ASP A 343 -27.88 23.08 34.55
CA ASP A 343 -27.55 22.55 33.23
C ASP A 343 -27.35 23.72 32.25
N ARG A 344 -26.11 24.04 31.88
CA ARG A 344 -25.79 25.08 30.89
C ARG A 344 -26.32 24.69 29.50
N ALA A 345 -27.57 25.02 29.20
CA ALA A 345 -28.08 24.98 27.85
C ALA A 345 -27.46 26.13 27.04
N ALA A 346 -26.87 25.82 25.89
CA ALA A 346 -26.34 26.80 24.95
C ALA A 346 -27.32 26.96 23.78
N GLN A 347 -27.64 28.20 23.43
CA GLN A 347 -28.23 28.51 22.13
C GLN A 347 -27.10 28.52 21.09
N ILE A 348 -27.19 27.60 20.12
CA ILE A 348 -26.18 27.46 19.07
C ILE A 348 -26.67 28.21 17.83
N THR A 349 -25.90 29.19 17.39
CA THR A 349 -26.11 29.91 16.13
C THR A 349 -25.02 29.53 15.15
N HIS A 350 -25.38 28.85 14.07
CA HIS A 350 -24.44 28.51 12.99
C HIS A 350 -24.12 29.76 12.18
N LEU A 351 -22.86 30.20 12.19
CA LEU A 351 -22.44 31.40 11.48
C LEU A 351 -22.05 31.04 10.04
N GLY A 352 -21.32 29.93 9.85
CA GLY A 352 -20.95 29.48 8.52
C GLY A 352 -20.41 28.06 8.45
N ARG A 353 -20.53 27.47 7.25
CA ARG A 353 -19.95 26.18 6.86
C ARG A 353 -19.14 26.34 5.57
N PHE A 354 -18.00 25.68 5.52
CA PHE A 354 -16.96 25.89 4.50
C PHE A 354 -16.39 24.56 4.01
N GLN A 355 -16.01 24.54 2.73
CA GLN A 355 -15.38 23.37 2.10
C GLN A 355 -13.93 23.21 2.52
N THR A 356 -13.19 24.32 2.58
CA THR A 356 -11.76 24.32 2.90
C THR A 356 -11.43 25.25 4.06
N TYR A 357 -10.29 25.01 4.70
CA TYR A 357 -9.71 25.95 5.67
C TYR A 357 -9.51 27.35 5.05
N GLY A 358 -9.07 27.41 3.78
CA GLY A 358 -8.91 28.66 3.06
C GLY A 358 -10.21 29.45 2.92
N ASP A 359 -11.33 28.79 2.64
CA ASP A 359 -12.65 29.43 2.58
C ASP A 359 -13.08 29.97 3.94
N LEU A 360 -12.82 29.22 5.02
CA LEU A 360 -13.10 29.66 6.39
C LEU A 360 -12.30 30.92 6.75
N ILE A 361 -10.98 30.92 6.49
CA ILE A 361 -10.13 32.07 6.80
C ILE A 361 -10.47 33.27 5.93
N ALA A 362 -10.71 33.07 4.64
CA ALA A 362 -11.14 34.15 3.74
C ALA A 362 -12.47 34.77 4.19
N ALA A 363 -13.40 33.97 4.74
CA ALA A 363 -14.65 34.48 5.28
C ALA A 363 -14.48 35.22 6.62
N ILE A 364 -13.46 34.88 7.41
CA ILE A 364 -13.16 35.61 8.66
C ILE A 364 -12.44 36.93 8.35
N ASP A 365 -11.52 36.94 7.39
CA ASP A 365 -10.66 38.09 7.07
C ASP A 365 -11.29 39.06 6.06
N GLY A 366 -12.34 38.63 5.35
CA GLY A 366 -12.99 39.40 4.28
C GLY A 366 -13.91 40.51 4.80
N PRO A 367 -13.94 41.70 4.17
CA PRO A 367 -14.72 42.85 4.64
C PRO A 367 -16.24 42.65 4.65
N ASP A 368 -16.76 41.67 3.91
CA ASP A 368 -18.19 41.30 3.87
C ASP A 368 -18.47 39.88 4.38
N GLY A 369 -17.45 39.14 4.83
CA GLY A 369 -17.58 37.75 5.27
C GLY A 369 -18.03 36.73 4.21
N VAL A 370 -18.09 37.11 2.92
CA VAL A 370 -18.56 36.25 1.83
C VAL A 370 -17.36 35.62 1.10
N ALA A 371 -16.98 34.39 1.48
CA ALA A 371 -16.12 33.57 0.62
C ALA A 371 -16.94 32.97 -0.53
N ALA A 372 -16.34 32.86 -1.73
CA ALA A 372 -17.01 32.47 -2.98
C ALA A 372 -17.69 31.07 -2.93
N HIS A 373 -17.36 30.23 -1.95
CA HIS A 373 -17.87 28.87 -1.77
C HIS A 373 -18.46 28.61 -0.36
N ALA A 374 -18.78 29.67 0.38
CA ALA A 374 -19.28 29.56 1.75
C ALA A 374 -20.80 29.58 1.84
N ARG A 375 -21.37 28.69 2.66
CA ARG A 375 -22.72 28.86 3.18
C ARG A 375 -22.64 29.69 4.45
N VAL A 376 -22.65 31.00 4.27
CA VAL A 376 -22.74 31.96 5.36
C VAL A 376 -24.21 32.09 5.75
N HIS A 377 -24.55 31.65 6.95
CA HIS A 377 -25.93 31.69 7.44
C HIS A 377 -26.24 33.04 8.09
N GLN A 378 -25.22 33.72 8.63
CA GLN A 378 -25.28 35.06 9.19
C GLN A 378 -23.96 35.79 8.94
N PRO A 379 -23.97 37.13 8.77
CA PRO A 379 -22.72 37.89 8.66
C PRO A 379 -21.83 37.60 9.87
N LEU A 380 -20.60 37.18 9.60
CA LEU A 380 -19.64 36.75 10.63
C LEU A 380 -19.28 37.90 11.59
N GLY A 381 -19.47 39.16 11.18
CA GLY A 381 -18.99 40.33 11.93
C GLY A 381 -17.45 40.35 11.97
N ASN A 382 -16.88 41.31 12.70
CA ASN A 382 -15.43 41.35 12.94
C ASN A 382 -15.06 40.33 14.03
N ILE A 383 -15.04 39.04 13.70
CA ILE A 383 -14.49 38.00 14.57
C ILE A 383 -12.97 37.98 14.35
N ASP A 384 -12.22 38.44 15.34
CA ASP A 384 -10.76 38.31 15.32
C ASP A 384 -10.35 37.01 16.03
N LEU A 385 -9.87 36.02 15.27
CA LEU A 385 -9.35 34.79 15.83
C LEU A 385 -7.89 34.99 16.31
N PRO A 386 -7.58 34.67 17.58
CA PRO A 386 -6.22 34.72 18.08
C PRO A 386 -5.24 33.91 17.22
N PRO A 387 -3.97 34.36 17.09
CA PRO A 387 -2.95 33.67 16.29
C PRO A 387 -2.77 32.19 16.66
N GLU A 388 -2.93 31.83 17.93
CA GLU A 388 -2.80 30.46 18.43
C GLU A 388 -3.90 29.55 17.86
N LEU A 389 -5.13 30.06 17.76
CA LEU A 389 -6.24 29.32 17.16
C LEU A 389 -6.03 29.16 15.66
N ARG A 390 -5.61 30.24 14.97
CA ARG A 390 -5.32 30.18 13.54
C ARG A 390 -4.21 29.18 13.23
N THR A 391 -3.15 29.16 14.03
CA THR A 391 -2.03 28.24 13.92
C THR A 391 -2.49 26.80 14.09
N ALA A 392 -3.26 26.50 15.15
CA ALA A 392 -3.76 25.13 15.39
C ALA A 392 -4.67 24.62 14.25
N LEU A 393 -5.51 25.49 13.67
CA LEU A 393 -6.37 25.13 12.54
C LEU A 393 -5.54 24.93 11.25
N ALA A 394 -4.55 25.78 11.00
CA ALA A 394 -3.64 25.65 9.87
C ALA A 394 -2.79 24.37 9.95
N GLU A 395 -2.27 24.04 11.13
CA GLU A 395 -1.52 22.80 11.39
C GLU A 395 -2.38 21.57 11.12
N PHE A 396 -3.64 21.58 11.57
CA PHE A 396 -4.57 20.48 11.31
C PHE A 396 -4.93 20.32 9.82
N ASP A 397 -5.16 21.43 9.10
CA ASP A 397 -5.37 21.40 7.65
C ASP A 397 -4.13 20.90 6.91
N TYR A 398 -2.94 21.38 7.31
CA TYR A 398 -1.67 20.94 6.78
C TYR A 398 -1.46 19.43 6.98
N GLU A 399 -1.67 18.92 8.19
CA GLU A 399 -1.56 17.50 8.53
C GLU A 399 -2.55 16.66 7.71
N THR A 400 -3.82 17.08 7.64
CA THR A 400 -4.84 16.36 6.88
C THR A 400 -4.49 16.31 5.38
N ASN A 401 -4.09 17.44 4.79
CA ASN A 401 -3.69 17.51 3.38
C ASN A 401 -2.38 16.75 3.11
N HIS A 402 -1.45 16.75 4.06
CA HIS A 402 -0.26 15.90 4.02
C HIS A 402 -0.63 14.41 3.99
N LEU A 403 -1.50 13.94 4.89
CA LEU A 403 -1.93 12.55 4.94
C LEU A 403 -2.72 12.12 3.69
N VAL A 404 -3.54 13.01 3.10
CA VAL A 404 -4.18 12.74 1.80
C VAL A 404 -3.14 12.44 0.72
N ARG A 405 -2.06 13.22 0.67
CA ARG A 405 -0.96 13.01 -0.29
C ARG A 405 -0.20 11.73 0.00
N VAL A 406 0.11 11.43 1.26
CA VAL A 406 0.74 10.15 1.64
C VAL A 406 -0.11 8.96 1.18
N VAL A 407 -1.44 9.00 1.36
CA VAL A 407 -2.34 7.96 0.85
C VAL A 407 -2.27 7.86 -0.68
N GLN A 408 -2.30 8.99 -1.40
CA GLN A 408 -2.18 8.99 -2.87
C GLN A 408 -0.83 8.43 -3.33
N ALA A 409 0.26 8.79 -2.67
CA ALA A 409 1.59 8.28 -2.93
C ALA A 409 1.65 6.76 -2.69
N ALA A 410 1.08 6.25 -1.59
CA ALA A 410 1.03 4.82 -1.30
C ALA A 410 0.29 4.02 -2.39
N HIS A 411 -0.88 4.51 -2.82
CA HIS A 411 -1.63 3.91 -3.93
C HIS A 411 -0.84 3.91 -5.24
N SER A 412 -0.16 5.02 -5.54
CA SER A 412 0.60 5.20 -6.77
C SER A 412 1.86 4.33 -6.80
N LEU A 413 2.58 4.23 -5.67
CA LEU A 413 3.71 3.31 -5.49
C LEU A 413 3.28 1.85 -5.67
N ARG A 414 2.15 1.47 -5.07
CA ARG A 414 1.60 0.12 -5.22
C ARG A 414 1.29 -0.21 -6.68
N ALA A 415 0.62 0.70 -7.40
CA ALA A 415 0.36 0.55 -8.83
C ALA A 415 1.66 0.47 -9.65
N THR A 416 2.66 1.26 -9.27
CA THR A 416 3.96 1.28 -9.96
C THR A 416 4.74 -0.01 -9.80
N ILE A 417 4.79 -0.54 -8.59
CA ILE A 417 5.56 -1.73 -8.28
C ILE A 417 4.86 -2.99 -8.81
N ARG A 418 3.53 -3.08 -8.69
CA ARG A 418 2.78 -4.29 -9.07
C ARG A 418 2.24 -4.30 -10.48
N ASP A 419 1.68 -3.18 -10.92
CA ASP A 419 1.03 -3.06 -12.23
C ASP A 419 1.96 -2.46 -13.29
N GLN A 420 3.23 -2.18 -12.94
CA GLN A 420 4.24 -1.60 -13.82
C GLN A 420 3.80 -0.26 -14.44
N SER A 421 2.90 0.45 -13.76
CA SER A 421 2.39 1.76 -14.19
C SER A 421 3.26 2.84 -13.57
N PRO A 422 4.02 3.64 -14.33
CA PRO A 422 5.02 4.53 -13.73
C PRO A 422 4.39 5.54 -12.76
N TYR A 423 5.10 5.83 -11.66
CA TYR A 423 4.76 6.95 -10.80
C TYR A 423 5.08 8.24 -11.55
N LEU A 424 4.03 8.92 -12.03
CA LEU A 424 4.18 10.11 -12.86
C LEU A 424 3.87 11.37 -12.05
N LEU A 425 4.84 12.28 -12.00
CA LEU A 425 4.68 13.63 -11.49
C LEU A 425 4.82 14.62 -12.66
N SER A 426 3.79 15.42 -12.92
CA SER A 426 3.84 16.44 -13.97
C SER A 426 3.12 17.70 -13.53
N SER A 427 3.65 18.85 -13.94
CA SER A 427 3.03 20.17 -13.76
C SER A 427 1.73 20.30 -14.55
N ASP A 428 1.63 19.63 -15.70
CA ASP A 428 0.42 19.55 -16.52
C ASP A 428 -0.34 18.24 -16.23
N ARG A 429 -1.31 18.29 -15.30
CA ARG A 429 -2.21 17.15 -15.02
C ARG A 429 -2.97 16.66 -16.27
N THR A 430 -3.09 17.48 -17.31
CA THR A 430 -3.68 17.15 -18.62
C THR A 430 -2.77 16.33 -19.54
N ALA A 431 -1.45 16.26 -19.30
CA ALA A 431 -0.49 15.52 -20.13
C ALA A 431 -0.43 14.01 -19.80
N ILE A 432 -0.82 13.62 -18.58
CA ILE A 432 -0.75 12.23 -18.07
C ILE A 432 -1.56 11.26 -18.96
N ALA A 433 -2.62 11.73 -19.60
CA ALA A 433 -3.43 10.92 -20.53
C ALA A 433 -2.72 10.60 -21.86
N ARG A 434 -1.73 11.40 -22.29
CA ARG A 434 -1.04 11.23 -23.58
C ARG A 434 0.19 10.33 -23.49
N THR A 435 0.90 10.34 -22.37
CA THR A 435 2.11 9.50 -22.17
C THR A 435 1.75 8.02 -21.99
N ALA A 436 0.60 7.72 -21.36
CA ALA A 436 0.09 6.36 -21.24
C ALA A 436 -0.24 5.68 -22.60
N THR A 437 -0.42 6.47 -23.67
CA THR A 437 -0.71 5.96 -25.02
C THR A 437 0.53 5.80 -25.91
N GLN A 438 1.70 6.32 -25.52
CA GLN A 438 2.96 6.14 -26.25
C GLN A 438 3.82 5.04 -25.64
N ARG A 439 3.32 3.80 -25.67
CA ARG A 439 4.21 2.64 -25.75
C ARG A 439 4.81 2.64 -27.16
N GLN A 440 5.92 3.34 -27.37
CA GLN A 440 6.76 3.06 -28.53
C GLN A 440 7.27 1.61 -28.39
N PRO A 441 7.01 0.72 -29.36
CA PRO A 441 7.64 -0.58 -29.36
C PRO A 441 9.15 -0.38 -29.47
N PRO A 442 9.97 -1.23 -28.82
CA PRO A 442 11.41 -1.15 -28.97
C PRO A 442 11.78 -1.22 -30.46
N PRO A 443 12.79 -0.47 -30.93
CA PRO A 443 13.30 -0.62 -32.28
C PRO A 443 13.70 -2.08 -32.47
N ARG A 444 13.09 -2.73 -33.47
CA ARG A 444 13.45 -4.10 -33.86
C ARG A 444 14.94 -4.10 -34.25
N PRO A 445 15.76 -5.02 -33.73
CA PRO A 445 17.03 -5.31 -34.36
C PRO A 445 16.75 -5.94 -35.73
N ASP A 446 17.31 -5.35 -36.79
CA ASP A 446 17.28 -5.92 -38.13
C ASP A 446 17.89 -7.33 -38.11
N PRO A 447 17.18 -8.37 -38.61
CA PRO A 447 17.78 -9.67 -38.80
C PRO A 447 18.60 -9.67 -40.11
N PRO A 448 19.80 -10.27 -40.13
CA PRO A 448 20.53 -10.49 -41.37
C PRO A 448 19.77 -11.51 -42.23
N GLY A 449 19.65 -11.20 -43.52
CA GLY A 449 18.89 -12.01 -44.46
C GLY A 449 19.45 -13.41 -44.64
N THR A 450 18.57 -14.40 -44.78
CA THR A 450 18.86 -15.62 -45.54
C THR A 450 17.56 -16.21 -46.10
N THR A 451 17.63 -16.49 -47.39
CA THR A 451 16.69 -17.16 -48.30
C THR A 451 16.13 -18.51 -47.81
N GLY A 452 14.87 -18.82 -48.18
CA GLY A 452 14.45 -20.20 -48.51
C GLY A 452 13.12 -20.70 -47.90
N PRO A 453 12.20 -21.35 -48.66
CA PRO A 453 10.79 -21.54 -48.29
C PRO A 453 10.38 -22.97 -47.88
N GLY A 454 9.22 -23.13 -47.22
CA GLY A 454 8.32 -24.27 -47.46
C GLY A 454 7.60 -24.94 -46.28
N LEU A 455 6.28 -25.16 -46.48
CA LEU A 455 5.36 -26.19 -45.93
C LEU A 455 4.77 -25.91 -44.51
N SER A 456 3.46 -25.74 -44.27
CA SER A 456 2.19 -26.44 -44.60
C SER A 456 1.78 -27.59 -43.64
N HIS A 457 0.52 -27.51 -43.18
CA HIS A 457 -0.37 -28.51 -42.51
C HIS A 457 -0.24 -28.70 -40.99
N SER A 458 -1.26 -29.00 -40.17
CA SER A 458 -2.74 -29.15 -40.23
C SER A 458 -3.21 -29.44 -38.79
N ALA A 459 -4.19 -28.73 -38.20
CA ALA A 459 -5.60 -29.15 -37.95
C ALA A 459 -5.88 -30.54 -37.31
N GLY A 460 -6.74 -30.53 -36.26
CA GLY A 460 -7.55 -31.66 -35.72
C GLY A 460 -7.02 -32.25 -34.40
N SER A 461 -7.80 -32.63 -33.37
CA SER A 461 -9.24 -32.82 -33.18
C SER A 461 -9.54 -33.00 -31.67
N ALA A 462 -10.70 -32.56 -31.19
CA ALA A 462 -11.37 -33.09 -29.98
C ALA A 462 -12.07 -34.43 -30.34
N PRO A 463 -12.86 -35.15 -29.49
CA PRO A 463 -13.29 -34.91 -28.10
C PRO A 463 -13.30 -36.20 -27.21
N LEU A 464 -13.71 -36.13 -25.93
CA LEU A 464 -14.76 -37.00 -25.34
C LEU A 464 -14.94 -36.87 -23.81
N GLN A 465 -16.22 -36.98 -23.46
CA GLN A 465 -16.87 -36.89 -22.16
C GLN A 465 -16.52 -38.04 -21.20
N ARG A 466 -16.54 -37.79 -19.88
CA ARG A 466 -17.19 -38.71 -18.93
C ARG A 466 -17.64 -38.05 -17.62
N ARG A 467 -18.90 -38.34 -17.29
CA ARG A 467 -19.68 -38.02 -16.08
C ARG A 467 -19.07 -38.58 -14.79
N GLN A 468 -19.40 -37.92 -13.68
CA GLN A 468 -19.97 -38.41 -12.39
C GLN A 468 -19.46 -37.51 -11.25
N GLN A 469 -20.16 -37.16 -10.18
CA GLN A 469 -21.53 -37.32 -9.70
C GLN A 469 -21.66 -36.39 -8.48
N ALA A 470 -22.84 -35.80 -8.29
CA ALA A 470 -23.18 -34.99 -7.13
C ALA A 470 -23.36 -35.84 -5.86
N ARG A 471 -22.75 -35.45 -4.73
CA ARG A 471 -23.22 -35.71 -3.34
C ARG A 471 -22.74 -34.55 -2.46
N ARG A 472 -23.60 -33.56 -2.16
CA ARG A 472 -24.43 -33.43 -0.93
C ARG A 472 -23.62 -33.51 0.37
N GLN A 473 -23.37 -32.35 0.99
CA GLN A 473 -23.20 -32.17 2.44
C GLN A 473 -24.57 -32.39 3.17
N PRO A 474 -24.66 -32.21 4.51
CA PRO A 474 -24.06 -32.94 5.66
C PRO A 474 -25.22 -33.46 6.60
N PRO A 475 -25.02 -33.93 7.86
CA PRO A 475 -24.88 -33.07 9.07
C PRO A 475 -24.14 -33.77 10.28
N PRO A 476 -24.38 -33.45 11.58
CA PRO A 476 -23.69 -32.48 12.43
C PRO A 476 -22.98 -33.08 13.68
N CYS A 477 -22.36 -32.22 14.49
CA CYS A 477 -21.82 -32.50 15.82
C CYS A 477 -22.81 -33.19 16.79
N SER A 478 -22.33 -34.20 17.52
CA SER A 478 -22.84 -34.56 18.85
C SER A 478 -21.74 -35.15 19.74
N ARG A 479 -21.54 -34.48 20.89
CA ARG A 479 -20.84 -34.84 22.15
C ARG A 479 -20.53 -36.34 22.40
N ALA A 480 -19.38 -36.63 23.03
CA ALA A 480 -19.29 -37.09 24.43
C ALA A 480 -17.86 -37.52 24.89
N ARG A 481 -17.32 -36.79 25.87
CA ARG A 481 -16.82 -37.22 27.21
C ARG A 481 -15.80 -38.39 27.39
N ARG A 482 -14.86 -38.12 28.32
CA ARG A 482 -13.89 -38.98 29.06
C ARG A 482 -12.59 -39.27 28.28
N MET A 483 -11.39 -39.14 28.84
CA MET A 483 -10.94 -39.15 30.25
C MET A 483 -10.40 -37.82 30.75
#